data_AF-A1S038-F1
#
_entry.id   AF-A1S038-F1
#
_cell.length_a   1.000
_cell.length_b   1.000
_cell.length_c   1.000
_cell.angle_alpha   90.00
_cell.angle_beta   90.00
_cell.angle_gamma   90.00
#
_symmetry.space_group_name_H-M   'P 1'
#
loop_
_entity.id
_entity.type
_entity.pdbx_description
1 polymer ?
#
loop_
_entity_poly.entity_id
_entity_poly.type
_entity_poly.pdbx_seq_one_letter_code
_entity_poly.pdbx_strand_id
1 'polypeptide(L)'
;MKAVVAPTYAYVKSRAGEADPPVSVALGKAVEVATSKYNYYYRRARRPPLGYAQRCAVAVLKAELEKMGYRASREEVEEAARRIWRMLAAWSKSPYTRYLKPKTHVVIFLKEGFAGALYAQPDFKDEYTGHFYEVKSFDVEREPRRHVYYQAGVFSLLGPLSLVYFSEDGGYYVLREKAVPRDTGIIDDVVSFLEGRPEGSRVVDLEALKKEHPWVAYRKVNGDWVRA
;
A
#
# COMPACT_ATOMS: atom_id res chain seq x y z
N MET A 1 28.41 6.14 -3.76
CA MET A 1 28.04 4.72 -4.00
C MET A 1 26.77 4.70 -4.85
N LYS A 2 26.67 3.82 -5.84
CA LYS A 2 25.45 3.67 -6.65
C LYS A 2 24.56 2.56 -6.07
N ALA A 3 23.24 2.73 -6.14
CA ALA A 3 22.28 1.74 -5.68
C ALA A 3 21.29 1.36 -6.80
N VAL A 4 20.93 0.08 -6.89
CA VAL A 4 19.83 -0.39 -7.73
C VAL A 4 18.51 -0.14 -6.99
N VAL A 5 17.59 0.58 -7.61
CA VAL A 5 16.35 1.01 -6.97
C VAL A 5 15.14 0.59 -7.79
N ALA A 6 14.14 0.01 -7.14
CA ALA A 6 12.88 -0.39 -7.75
C ALA A 6 11.69 0.04 -6.88
N PRO A 7 10.48 0.17 -7.45
CA PRO A 7 9.27 0.36 -6.65
C PRO A 7 8.84 -0.94 -5.97
N THR A 8 8.27 -0.87 -4.75
CA THR A 8 7.76 -2.07 -4.04
C THR A 8 6.77 -2.87 -4.88
N TYR A 9 5.95 -2.23 -5.72
CA TYR A 9 5.00 -2.95 -6.58
C TYR A 9 5.70 -3.94 -7.53
N ALA A 10 6.89 -3.61 -8.04
CA ALA A 10 7.62 -4.49 -8.96
C ALA A 10 8.10 -5.76 -8.23
N TYR A 11 8.59 -5.60 -7.00
CA TYR A 11 8.96 -6.71 -6.13
C TYR A 11 7.74 -7.60 -5.83
N VAL A 12 6.64 -7.00 -5.37
CA VAL A 12 5.40 -7.73 -5.04
C VAL A 12 4.86 -8.48 -6.26
N LYS A 13 4.82 -7.84 -7.44
CA LYS A 13 4.38 -8.47 -8.68
C LYS A 13 5.23 -9.69 -9.04
N SER A 14 6.55 -9.61 -8.86
CA SER A 14 7.47 -10.71 -9.15
C SER A 14 7.30 -11.94 -8.25
N ARG A 15 6.64 -11.79 -7.10
CA ARG A 15 6.45 -12.86 -6.11
C ARG A 15 5.02 -13.36 -6.00
N ALA A 16 4.05 -12.46 -6.14
CA ALA A 16 2.67 -12.75 -5.83
C ALA A 16 1.86 -13.29 -7.01
N GLY A 17 2.19 -12.97 -8.28
CA GLY A 17 1.67 -13.59 -9.51
C GLY A 17 0.14 -13.67 -9.72
N GLU A 18 -0.67 -13.38 -8.71
CA GLU A 18 -2.11 -13.58 -8.67
C GLU A 18 -2.83 -12.47 -9.44
N ALA A 19 -3.66 -12.87 -10.39
CA ALA A 19 -4.59 -11.99 -11.08
C ALA A 19 -5.93 -12.01 -10.33
N ASP A 20 -6.12 -11.02 -9.46
CA ASP A 20 -7.42 -10.77 -8.88
C ASP A 20 -8.46 -10.42 -9.97
N PRO A 21 -9.75 -10.75 -9.78
CA PRO A 21 -10.80 -10.36 -10.73
C PRO A 21 -10.76 -8.86 -11.03
N PRO A 22 -10.93 -8.41 -12.29
CA PRO A 22 -10.83 -6.99 -12.66
C PRO A 22 -11.68 -6.05 -11.80
N VAL A 23 -12.90 -6.48 -11.46
CA VAL A 23 -13.82 -5.73 -10.58
C VAL A 23 -13.24 -5.55 -9.18
N SER A 24 -12.62 -6.59 -8.60
CA SER A 24 -11.99 -6.52 -7.28
C SER A 24 -10.78 -5.58 -7.28
N VAL A 25 -9.95 -5.63 -8.32
CA VAL A 25 -8.80 -4.73 -8.50
C VAL A 25 -9.27 -3.28 -8.63
N ALA A 26 -10.24 -3.02 -9.52
CA ALA A 26 -10.77 -1.68 -9.75
C ALA A 26 -11.47 -1.13 -8.49
N LEU A 27 -12.20 -1.96 -7.75
CA LEU A 27 -12.83 -1.58 -6.48
C LEU A 27 -11.78 -1.23 -5.43
N GLY A 28 -10.73 -2.05 -5.29
CA GLY A 28 -9.62 -1.76 -4.39
C GLY A 28 -8.99 -0.40 -4.68
N LYS A 29 -8.72 -0.12 -5.97
CA LYS A 29 -8.16 1.17 -6.38
C LYS A 29 -9.12 2.34 -6.12
N ALA A 30 -10.40 2.16 -6.42
CA ALA A 30 -11.43 3.16 -6.17
C ALA A 30 -11.53 3.54 -4.69
N VAL A 31 -11.49 2.53 -3.81
CA VAL A 31 -11.52 2.72 -2.35
C VAL A 31 -10.24 3.43 -1.88
N GLU A 32 -9.05 3.00 -2.31
CA GLU A 32 -7.76 3.65 -1.98
C GLU A 32 -7.78 5.15 -2.32
N VAL A 33 -8.19 5.49 -3.54
CA VAL A 33 -8.23 6.90 -3.99
C VAL A 33 -9.26 7.70 -3.19
N ALA A 34 -10.42 7.11 -2.92
CA ALA A 34 -11.50 7.78 -2.22
C ALA A 34 -11.20 8.01 -0.74
N THR A 35 -10.62 7.04 -0.03
CA THR A 35 -10.20 7.20 1.37
C THR A 35 -9.07 8.23 1.48
N SER A 36 -8.09 8.20 0.57
CA SER A 36 -7.00 9.18 0.52
C SER A 36 -7.52 10.62 0.32
N LYS A 37 -8.41 10.83 -0.65
CA LYS A 37 -9.04 12.14 -0.88
C LYS A 37 -9.91 12.56 0.31
N TYR A 38 -10.70 11.63 0.87
CA TYR A 38 -11.54 11.91 2.03
C TYR A 38 -10.69 12.44 3.19
N ASN A 39 -9.57 11.78 3.51
CA ASN A 39 -8.67 12.19 4.59
C ASN A 39 -8.05 13.57 4.35
N TYR A 40 -7.62 13.84 3.11
CA TYR A 40 -7.07 15.15 2.74
C TYR A 40 -8.06 16.29 3.02
N TYR A 41 -9.31 16.15 2.58
CA TYR A 41 -10.33 17.16 2.84
C TYR A 41 -10.82 17.15 4.28
N TYR A 42 -10.86 15.99 4.95
CA TYR A 42 -11.21 15.89 6.37
C TYR A 42 -10.30 16.77 7.22
N ARG A 43 -8.99 16.72 6.95
CA ARG A 43 -7.99 17.53 7.64
C ARG A 43 -8.03 19.02 7.30
N ARG A 44 -8.36 19.39 6.06
CA ARG A 44 -8.31 20.79 5.60
C ARG A 44 -9.62 21.56 5.80
N ALA A 45 -10.77 20.91 5.67
CA ALA A 45 -12.06 21.58 5.50
C ALA A 45 -13.16 21.09 6.46
N ARG A 46 -12.83 20.25 7.46
CA ARG A 46 -13.77 19.60 8.40
C ARG A 46 -14.86 18.78 7.68
N ARG A 47 -14.64 17.46 7.61
CA ARG A 47 -15.53 16.40 7.08
C ARG A 47 -16.12 16.66 5.67
N PRO A 48 -15.47 16.17 4.60
CA PRO A 48 -16.03 16.27 3.25
C PRO A 48 -17.33 15.46 3.13
N PRO A 49 -18.29 15.88 2.29
CA PRO A 49 -19.49 15.10 2.03
C PRO A 49 -19.15 13.72 1.47
N LEU A 50 -19.65 12.65 2.10
CA LEU A 50 -19.46 11.27 1.66
C LEU A 50 -19.85 11.05 0.19
N GLY A 51 -20.90 11.71 -0.28
CA GLY A 51 -21.35 11.62 -1.67
C GLY A 51 -20.31 12.10 -2.68
N TYR A 52 -19.43 13.04 -2.33
CA TYR A 52 -18.34 13.46 -3.21
C TYR A 52 -17.26 12.38 -3.33
N ALA A 53 -16.87 11.77 -2.20
CA ALA A 53 -15.92 10.66 -2.19
C ALA A 53 -16.46 9.45 -2.97
N GLN A 54 -17.75 9.14 -2.82
CA GLN A 54 -18.41 8.07 -3.58
C GLN A 54 -18.40 8.32 -5.09
N ARG A 55 -18.78 9.53 -5.55
CA ARG A 55 -18.74 9.85 -6.99
C ARG A 55 -17.33 9.73 -7.56
N CYS A 56 -16.33 10.20 -6.82
CA CYS A 56 -14.93 10.04 -7.22
C CYS A 56 -14.53 8.56 -7.29
N ALA A 57 -14.91 7.75 -6.32
CA ALA A 57 -14.62 6.32 -6.29
C ALA A 57 -15.24 5.60 -7.49
N VAL A 58 -16.51 5.87 -7.80
CA VAL A 58 -17.21 5.25 -8.94
C VAL A 58 -16.58 5.67 -10.28
N ALA A 59 -16.12 6.92 -10.40
CA ALA A 59 -15.39 7.36 -11.59
C ALA A 59 -14.05 6.60 -11.75
N VAL A 60 -13.30 6.41 -10.67
CA VAL A 60 -12.05 5.63 -10.67
C VAL A 60 -12.32 4.16 -11.02
N LEU A 61 -13.36 3.56 -10.41
CA LEU A 61 -13.78 2.19 -10.72
C LEU A 61 -13.99 2.01 -12.22
N LYS A 62 -14.81 2.86 -12.86
CA LYS A 62 -15.10 2.78 -14.29
C LYS A 62 -13.84 2.94 -15.15
N ALA A 63 -13.00 3.90 -14.83
CA ALA A 63 -11.76 4.16 -15.57
C ALA A 63 -10.77 2.98 -15.47
N GLU A 64 -10.64 2.35 -14.30
CA GLU A 64 -9.77 1.17 -14.14
C GLU A 64 -10.31 -0.06 -14.86
N LEU A 65 -11.63 -0.28 -14.85
CA LEU A 65 -12.26 -1.36 -15.61
C LEU A 65 -12.05 -1.18 -17.12
N GLU A 66 -12.24 0.03 -17.63
CA GLU A 66 -11.99 0.37 -19.04
C GLU A 66 -10.52 0.16 -19.42
N LYS A 67 -9.59 0.60 -18.58
CA LYS A 67 -8.14 0.38 -18.77
C LYS A 67 -7.76 -1.10 -18.82
N MET A 68 -8.47 -1.95 -18.09
CA MET A 68 -8.29 -3.41 -18.12
C MET A 68 -9.01 -4.09 -19.30
N GLY A 69 -9.70 -3.32 -20.16
CA GLY A 69 -10.49 -3.86 -21.27
C GLY A 69 -11.74 -4.62 -20.82
N TYR A 70 -12.15 -4.45 -19.56
CA TYR A 70 -13.27 -5.17 -18.96
C TYR A 70 -14.58 -4.40 -19.14
N ARG A 71 -15.55 -5.03 -19.81
CA ARG A 71 -16.90 -4.49 -19.99
C ARG A 71 -17.80 -4.97 -18.86
N ALA A 72 -17.83 -4.22 -17.76
CA ALA A 72 -18.76 -4.47 -16.67
C ALA A 72 -20.21 -4.22 -17.10
N SER A 73 -21.11 -5.11 -16.67
CA SER A 73 -22.55 -4.88 -16.76
C SER A 73 -22.97 -3.72 -15.86
N ARG A 74 -24.16 -3.17 -16.14
CA ARG A 74 -24.76 -2.14 -15.30
C ARG A 74 -24.94 -2.60 -13.86
N GLU A 75 -25.38 -3.85 -13.68
CA GLU A 75 -25.62 -4.44 -12.36
C GLU A 75 -24.33 -4.57 -11.54
N GLU A 76 -23.22 -5.00 -12.16
CA GLU A 76 -21.92 -5.08 -11.50
C GLU A 76 -21.42 -3.72 -11.03
N VAL A 77 -21.59 -2.68 -11.85
CA VAL A 77 -21.21 -1.31 -11.48
C VAL A 77 -22.10 -0.79 -10.36
N GLU A 78 -23.40 -1.05 -10.41
CA GLU A 78 -24.34 -0.65 -9.36
C GLU A 78 -24.04 -1.36 -8.03
N GLU A 79 -23.73 -2.66 -8.05
CA GLU A 79 -23.34 -3.40 -6.85
C GLU A 79 -22.00 -2.91 -6.30
N ALA A 80 -20.99 -2.72 -7.15
CA ALA A 80 -19.71 -2.15 -6.72
C ALA A 80 -19.89 -0.74 -6.12
N ALA A 81 -20.76 0.10 -6.69
CA ALA A 81 -21.07 1.42 -6.15
C ALA A 81 -21.76 1.36 -4.78
N ARG A 82 -22.67 0.40 -4.57
CA ARG A 82 -23.29 0.12 -3.26
C ARG A 82 -22.24 -0.33 -2.24
N ARG A 83 -21.34 -1.24 -2.61
CA ARG A 83 -20.24 -1.70 -1.74
C ARG A 83 -19.30 -0.56 -1.37
N ILE A 84 -18.86 0.24 -2.35
CA ILE A 84 -18.04 1.44 -2.13
C ILE A 84 -18.72 2.39 -1.14
N TRP A 85 -20.02 2.65 -1.30
CA TRP A 85 -20.75 3.51 -0.36
C TRP A 85 -20.68 2.99 1.07
N ARG A 86 -20.99 1.69 1.28
CA ARG A 86 -20.96 1.07 2.61
C ARG A 86 -19.55 1.11 3.22
N MET A 87 -18.52 0.85 2.43
CA MET A 87 -17.11 0.97 2.87
C MET A 87 -16.75 2.41 3.25
N LEU A 88 -17.10 3.40 2.44
CA LEU A 88 -16.82 4.81 2.75
C LEU A 88 -17.61 5.30 3.97
N ALA A 89 -18.83 4.84 4.15
CA ALA A 89 -19.62 5.12 5.35
C ALA A 89 -18.92 4.57 6.62
N ALA A 90 -18.38 3.36 6.58
CA ALA A 90 -17.55 2.81 7.66
C ALA A 90 -16.26 3.64 7.86
N TRP A 91 -15.55 3.94 6.77
CA TRP A 91 -14.31 4.73 6.80
C TRP A 91 -14.49 6.10 7.44
N SER A 92 -15.54 6.84 7.07
CA SER A 92 -15.80 8.20 7.57
C SER A 92 -15.99 8.32 9.09
N LYS A 93 -16.33 7.21 9.75
CA LYS A 93 -16.52 7.13 11.20
C LYS A 93 -15.25 6.65 11.94
N SER A 94 -14.23 6.23 11.19
CA SER A 94 -13.02 5.61 11.72
C SER A 94 -12.03 6.65 12.25
N PRO A 95 -11.13 6.25 13.17
CA PRO A 95 -10.05 7.13 13.62
C PRO A 95 -9.03 7.41 12.50
N TYR A 96 -8.98 6.59 11.44
CA TYR A 96 -7.97 6.71 10.38
C TYR A 96 -8.20 7.91 9.46
N THR A 97 -9.38 8.54 9.50
CA THR A 97 -9.68 9.69 8.62
C THR A 97 -8.79 10.91 8.85
N ARG A 98 -8.12 10.96 10.00
CA ARG A 98 -7.20 12.05 10.38
C ARG A 98 -5.79 11.87 9.86
N TYR A 99 -5.43 10.70 9.32
CA TYR A 99 -4.08 10.41 8.85
C TYR A 99 -3.92 10.74 7.38
N LEU A 100 -2.75 11.22 6.98
CA LEU A 100 -2.45 11.54 5.59
C LEU A 100 -1.48 10.51 5.01
N LYS A 101 -1.47 10.44 3.68
CA LYS A 101 -0.48 9.64 2.96
C LYS A 101 0.92 10.20 3.23
N PRO A 102 1.87 9.39 3.71
CA PRO A 102 3.23 9.84 3.95
C PRO A 102 3.93 10.18 2.62
N LYS A 103 5.06 10.90 2.69
CA LYS A 103 6.00 10.96 1.56
C LYS A 103 6.47 9.55 1.20
N THR A 104 6.85 9.34 -0.06
CA THR A 104 7.51 8.09 -0.48
C THR A 104 8.81 7.91 0.31
N HIS A 105 8.91 6.80 1.04
CA HIS A 105 10.11 6.40 1.76
C HIS A 105 10.98 5.50 0.89
N VAL A 106 12.23 5.34 1.31
CA VAL A 106 13.19 4.40 0.71
C VAL A 106 13.69 3.44 1.77
N VAL A 107 13.57 2.13 1.51
CA VAL A 107 14.22 1.08 2.31
C VAL A 107 15.50 0.69 1.61
N ILE A 108 16.64 0.97 2.24
CA ILE A 108 17.98 0.76 1.69
C ILE A 108 18.57 -0.52 2.25
N PHE A 109 19.19 -1.32 1.38
CA PHE A 109 19.84 -2.59 1.72
C PHE A 109 21.32 -2.52 1.32
N LEU A 110 22.20 -2.72 2.29
CA LEU A 110 23.65 -2.64 2.13
C LEU A 110 24.30 -3.99 2.51
N LYS A 111 25.01 -4.60 1.57
CA LYS A 111 25.90 -5.74 1.85
C LYS A 111 27.22 -5.53 1.10
N GLU A 112 28.20 -6.40 1.35
CA GLU A 112 29.48 -6.31 0.65
C GLU A 112 29.28 -6.29 -0.87
N GLY A 113 29.88 -5.29 -1.53
CA GLY A 113 29.80 -5.12 -2.98
C GLY A 113 28.43 -4.68 -3.53
N PHE A 114 27.39 -4.50 -2.71
CA PHE A 114 26.03 -4.21 -3.19
C PHE A 114 25.28 -3.17 -2.36
N ALA A 115 24.62 -2.26 -3.07
CA ALA A 115 23.59 -1.38 -2.52
C ALA A 115 22.32 -1.48 -3.37
N GLY A 116 21.20 -1.72 -2.71
CA GLY A 116 19.87 -1.77 -3.31
C GLY A 116 18.88 -0.95 -2.51
N ALA A 117 17.77 -0.55 -3.12
CA ALA A 117 16.67 0.05 -2.38
C ALA A 117 15.29 -0.20 -3.00
N LEU A 118 14.25 -0.16 -2.16
CA LEU A 118 12.85 -0.13 -2.58
C LEU A 118 12.18 1.18 -2.21
N TYR A 119 11.40 1.74 -3.14
CA TYR A 119 10.44 2.80 -2.82
C TYR A 119 9.22 2.22 -2.15
N ALA A 120 8.94 2.67 -0.92
CA ALA A 120 7.82 2.23 -0.10
C ALA A 120 6.94 3.42 0.31
N GLN A 121 5.63 3.29 0.16
CA GLN A 121 4.68 4.31 0.57
C GLN A 121 3.40 3.62 1.09
N PRO A 122 3.33 3.33 2.40
CA PRO A 122 2.09 2.91 3.03
C PRO A 122 0.99 3.94 2.79
N ASP A 123 -0.27 3.51 2.86
CA ASP A 123 -1.42 4.39 2.60
C ASP A 123 -1.50 5.59 3.55
N PHE A 124 -1.22 5.40 4.84
CA PHE A 124 -1.30 6.46 5.84
C PHE A 124 -0.21 6.36 6.91
N LYS A 125 0.05 7.49 7.58
CA LYS A 125 0.95 7.57 8.72
C LYS A 125 0.36 8.44 9.82
N ASP A 126 0.44 7.98 11.06
CA ASP A 126 0.26 8.82 12.24
C ASP A 126 1.58 9.54 12.52
N GLU A 127 1.62 10.85 12.26
CA GLU A 127 2.84 11.65 12.44
C GLU A 127 3.24 11.82 13.92
N TYR A 128 2.32 11.59 14.86
CA TYR A 128 2.62 11.70 16.29
C TYR A 128 3.32 10.45 16.82
N THR A 129 2.85 9.26 16.43
CA THR A 129 3.41 7.98 16.89
C THR A 129 4.44 7.37 15.93
N GLY A 130 4.50 7.86 14.70
CA GLY A 130 5.31 7.26 13.63
C GLY A 130 4.75 5.94 13.08
N HIS A 131 3.52 5.57 13.45
CA HIS A 131 2.87 4.33 13.03
C HIS A 131 2.35 4.42 11.59
N PHE A 132 2.59 3.38 10.79
CA PHE A 132 2.12 3.27 9.41
C PHE A 132 0.87 2.40 9.30
N TYR A 133 -0.03 2.75 8.39
CA TYR A 133 -1.24 1.99 8.11
C TYR A 133 -1.33 1.71 6.62
N GLU A 134 -1.58 0.45 6.27
CA GLU A 134 -1.85 0.01 4.90
C GLU A 134 -3.29 -0.51 4.82
N VAL A 135 -4.06 -0.01 3.86
CA VAL A 135 -5.49 -0.28 3.78
C VAL A 135 -5.80 -1.34 2.72
N LYS A 136 -6.69 -2.28 3.05
CA LYS A 136 -7.20 -3.29 2.10
C LYS A 136 -8.72 -3.27 2.03
N SER A 137 -9.25 -3.30 0.81
CA SER A 137 -10.70 -3.26 0.51
C SER A 137 -11.41 -4.60 0.77
N PHE A 138 -10.73 -5.59 1.32
CA PHE A 138 -11.23 -6.94 1.55
C PHE A 138 -10.69 -7.47 2.89
N ASP A 139 -11.32 -8.54 3.39
CA ASP A 139 -10.97 -9.14 4.66
C ASP A 139 -9.68 -9.97 4.54
N VAL A 140 -8.56 -9.43 5.02
CA VAL A 140 -7.23 -10.08 4.88
C VAL A 140 -7.07 -11.32 5.75
N GLU A 141 -7.94 -11.53 6.73
CA GLU A 141 -7.90 -12.73 7.58
C GLU A 141 -8.71 -13.86 6.96
N ARG A 142 -9.84 -13.54 6.33
CA ARG A 142 -10.65 -14.52 5.59
C ARG A 142 -10.08 -14.85 4.21
N GLU A 143 -9.53 -13.84 3.53
CA GLU A 143 -8.96 -13.95 2.18
C GLU A 143 -7.49 -13.52 2.20
N PRO A 144 -6.57 -14.32 2.78
CA PRO A 144 -5.15 -13.99 2.78
C PRO A 144 -4.62 -14.04 1.33
N ARG A 145 -4.03 -12.92 0.88
CA ARG A 145 -3.44 -12.82 -0.47
C ARG A 145 -1.93 -12.65 -0.40
N ARG A 146 -1.20 -13.31 -1.30
CA ARG A 146 0.27 -13.30 -1.30
C ARG A 146 0.83 -11.90 -1.48
N HIS A 147 0.19 -11.07 -2.30
CA HIS A 147 0.64 -9.70 -2.52
C HIS A 147 0.58 -8.85 -1.23
N VAL A 148 -0.39 -9.09 -0.36
CA VAL A 148 -0.50 -8.40 0.94
C VAL A 148 0.67 -8.80 1.83
N TYR A 149 1.02 -10.09 1.87
CA TYR A 149 2.16 -10.58 2.65
C TYR A 149 3.47 -9.90 2.23
N TYR A 150 3.84 -9.95 0.94
CA TYR A 150 5.10 -9.36 0.48
C TYR A 150 5.12 -7.84 0.63
N GLN A 151 4.01 -7.15 0.37
CA GLN A 151 3.92 -5.71 0.53
C GLN A 151 4.06 -5.30 2.00
N ALA A 152 3.30 -5.94 2.89
CA ALA A 152 3.33 -5.67 4.32
C ALA A 152 4.71 -6.00 4.92
N GLY A 153 5.36 -7.08 4.47
CA GLY A 153 6.73 -7.40 4.84
C GLY A 153 7.69 -6.25 4.56
N VAL A 154 7.69 -5.71 3.35
CA VAL A 154 8.53 -4.54 2.99
C VAL A 154 8.17 -3.31 3.82
N PHE A 155 6.88 -3.00 3.98
CA PHE A 155 6.44 -1.79 4.70
C PHE A 155 6.74 -1.88 6.21
N SER A 156 6.75 -3.08 6.80
CA SER A 156 7.11 -3.31 8.20
C SER A 156 8.57 -2.95 8.53
N LEU A 157 9.43 -2.84 7.51
CA LEU A 157 10.82 -2.41 7.65
C LEU A 157 10.93 -0.90 7.95
N LEU A 158 9.91 -0.10 7.60
CA LEU A 158 9.91 1.34 7.88
C LEU A 158 9.77 1.61 9.38
N GLY A 159 8.84 0.91 10.04
CA GLY A 159 8.45 1.12 11.43
C GLY A 159 7.26 0.25 11.83
N PRO A 160 6.58 0.54 12.95
CA PRO A 160 5.32 -0.11 13.31
C PRO A 160 4.30 0.00 12.18
N LEU A 161 3.69 -1.12 11.80
CA LEU A 161 2.74 -1.22 10.70
C LEU A 161 1.49 -1.94 11.16
N SER A 162 0.32 -1.43 10.78
CA SER A 162 -0.94 -2.16 10.86
C SER A 162 -1.59 -2.29 9.48
N LEU A 163 -2.16 -3.46 9.21
CA LEU A 163 -3.14 -3.64 8.13
C LEU A 163 -4.50 -3.18 8.66
N VAL A 164 -5.12 -2.25 7.95
CA VAL A 164 -6.50 -1.82 8.20
C VAL A 164 -7.35 -2.35 7.07
N TYR A 165 -8.38 -3.12 7.38
CA TYR A 165 -9.13 -3.83 6.35
C TYR A 165 -10.63 -3.83 6.58
N PHE A 166 -11.38 -3.88 5.49
CA PHE A 166 -12.84 -3.94 5.52
C PHE A 166 -13.29 -5.39 5.66
N SER A 167 -14.08 -5.67 6.70
CA SER A 167 -14.75 -6.96 6.91
C SER A 167 -16.26 -6.74 6.83
N GLU A 168 -16.97 -7.65 6.17
CA GLU A 168 -18.43 -7.58 6.01
C GLU A 168 -19.12 -8.46 7.06
N ASP A 169 -20.04 -7.84 7.81
CA ASP A 169 -20.84 -8.48 8.85
C ASP A 169 -22.30 -8.00 8.72
N GLY A 170 -23.23 -8.94 8.48
CA GLY A 170 -24.66 -8.64 8.31
C GLY A 170 -24.99 -7.62 7.21
N GLY A 171 -24.19 -7.54 6.14
CA GLY A 171 -24.35 -6.57 5.04
C GLY A 171 -23.78 -5.17 5.31
N TYR A 172 -23.13 -4.98 6.47
CA TYR A 172 -22.42 -3.76 6.83
C TYR A 172 -20.91 -4.00 6.81
N TYR A 173 -20.14 -2.97 6.47
CA TYR A 173 -18.68 -3.01 6.60
C TYR A 173 -18.25 -2.48 7.97
N VAL A 174 -17.33 -3.20 8.58
CA VAL A 174 -16.55 -2.76 9.75
C VAL A 174 -15.08 -2.70 9.37
N LEU A 175 -14.34 -1.77 9.99
CA LEU A 175 -12.89 -1.73 9.86
C LEU A 175 -12.28 -2.55 10.98
N ARG A 176 -11.37 -3.43 10.59
CA ARG A 176 -10.53 -4.22 11.49
C ARG A 176 -9.08 -3.77 11.34
N GLU A 177 -8.31 -3.98 12.39
CA GLU A 177 -6.89 -3.67 12.42
C GLU A 177 -6.11 -4.91 12.84
N LYS A 178 -5.02 -5.19 12.13
CA LYS A 178 -4.08 -6.26 12.46
C LYS A 178 -2.66 -5.70 12.44
N ALA A 179 -1.97 -5.81 13.57
CA ALA A 179 -0.55 -5.45 13.65
C ALA A 179 0.30 -6.38 12.77
N VAL A 180 1.28 -5.81 12.08
CA VAL A 180 2.24 -6.55 11.26
C VAL A 180 3.59 -6.52 11.97
N PRO A 181 4.10 -7.68 12.43
CA PRO A 181 5.45 -7.76 12.97
C PRO A 181 6.49 -7.31 11.94
N ARG A 182 7.60 -6.72 12.40
CA ARG A 182 8.72 -6.42 11.53
C ARG A 182 9.28 -7.71 10.93
N ASP A 183 9.32 -7.79 9.61
CA ASP A 183 9.82 -8.97 8.89
C ASP A 183 11.18 -8.69 8.25
N THR A 184 12.27 -8.93 8.99
CA THR A 184 13.62 -8.87 8.42
C THR A 184 13.96 -10.09 7.56
N GLY A 185 13.17 -11.16 7.63
CA GLY A 185 13.37 -12.37 6.82
C GLY A 185 13.14 -12.12 5.32
N ILE A 186 12.34 -11.12 4.98
CA ILE A 186 12.10 -10.72 3.59
C ILE A 186 13.30 -10.05 2.91
N ILE A 187 14.29 -9.59 3.68
CA ILE A 187 15.36 -8.72 3.14
C ILE A 187 16.25 -9.48 2.15
N ASP A 188 16.63 -10.73 2.43
CA ASP A 188 17.46 -11.50 1.50
C ASP A 188 16.74 -11.75 0.17
N ASP A 189 15.42 -11.99 0.18
CA ASP A 189 14.62 -12.13 -1.04
C ASP A 189 14.53 -10.81 -1.83
N VAL A 190 14.36 -9.69 -1.13
CA VAL A 190 14.37 -8.34 -1.76
C VAL A 190 15.72 -8.03 -2.37
N VAL A 191 16.82 -8.35 -1.69
CA VAL A 191 18.17 -8.12 -2.22
C VAL A 191 18.41 -8.99 -3.44
N SER A 192 18.06 -10.27 -3.40
CA SER A 192 18.13 -11.16 -4.56
C SER A 192 17.33 -10.62 -5.75
N PHE A 193 16.12 -10.12 -5.50
CA PHE A 193 15.30 -9.45 -6.52
C PHE A 193 16.02 -8.24 -7.13
N LEU A 194 16.61 -7.36 -6.33
CA LEU A 194 17.29 -6.15 -6.80
C LEU A 194 18.61 -6.46 -7.53
N GLU A 195 19.35 -7.48 -7.10
CA GLU A 195 20.56 -7.96 -7.79
C GLU A 195 20.23 -8.45 -9.21
N GLY A 196 19.05 -9.05 -9.39
CA GLY A 196 18.51 -9.43 -10.70
C GLY A 196 18.16 -8.26 -11.62
N ARG A 197 18.28 -7.01 -11.18
CA ARG A 197 17.98 -5.78 -11.95
C ARG A 197 16.63 -5.86 -12.66
N PRO A 198 15.53 -5.91 -11.90
CA PRO A 198 14.21 -6.18 -12.43
C PRO A 198 13.76 -5.05 -13.36
N GLU A 199 12.82 -5.35 -14.25
CA GLU A 199 12.24 -4.35 -15.16
C GLU A 199 11.70 -3.15 -14.37
N GLY A 200 12.00 -1.95 -14.86
CA GLY A 200 11.64 -0.69 -14.18
C GLY A 200 12.55 -0.31 -13.01
N SER A 201 13.61 -1.07 -12.73
CA SER A 201 14.66 -0.64 -11.82
C SER A 201 15.59 0.40 -12.46
N ARG A 202 16.21 1.22 -11.61
CA ARG A 202 17.17 2.27 -12.01
C ARG A 202 18.39 2.26 -11.11
N VAL A 203 19.54 2.66 -11.66
CA VAL A 203 20.75 2.88 -10.86
C VAL A 203 20.84 4.35 -10.52
N VAL A 204 20.83 4.69 -9.23
CA VAL A 204 20.90 6.07 -8.75
C VAL A 204 22.03 6.27 -7.76
N ASP A 205 22.39 7.53 -7.53
CA ASP A 205 23.31 7.86 -6.45
C ASP A 205 22.63 7.70 -5.09
N LEU A 206 23.28 6.96 -4.18
CA LEU A 206 22.69 6.67 -2.87
C LEU A 206 22.52 7.94 -2.01
N GLU A 207 23.42 8.92 -2.12
CA GLU A 207 23.33 10.14 -1.32
C GLU A 207 22.25 11.08 -1.87
N ALA A 208 22.06 11.11 -3.20
CA ALA A 208 20.91 11.79 -3.80
C ALA A 208 19.58 11.19 -3.30
N LEU A 209 19.49 9.86 -3.29
CA LEU A 209 18.30 9.15 -2.83
C LEU A 209 17.93 9.48 -1.38
N LYS A 210 18.93 9.51 -0.49
CA LYS A 210 18.76 9.89 0.93
C LYS A 210 18.35 11.34 1.13
N LYS A 211 18.77 12.24 0.24
CA LYS A 211 18.42 13.66 0.29
C LYS A 211 16.98 13.92 -0.15
N GLU A 212 16.50 13.16 -1.14
CA GLU A 212 15.17 13.35 -1.74
C GLU A 212 14.04 12.69 -0.93
N HIS A 213 14.33 11.62 -0.20
CA HIS A 213 13.33 10.80 0.45
C HIS A 213 13.66 10.50 1.92
N PRO A 214 12.66 10.44 2.82
CA PRO A 214 12.84 9.77 4.10
C PRO A 214 13.29 8.33 3.88
N TRP A 215 14.23 7.84 4.69
CA TRP A 215 14.84 6.53 4.46
C TRP A 215 15.09 5.77 5.75
N VAL A 216 15.17 4.44 5.60
CA VAL A 216 15.70 3.52 6.59
C VAL A 216 16.73 2.64 5.90
N ALA A 217 17.80 2.29 6.60
CA ALA A 217 18.84 1.44 6.04
C ALA A 217 18.99 0.14 6.84
N TYR A 218 19.28 -0.93 6.13
CA TYR A 218 19.62 -2.23 6.67
C TYR A 218 20.98 -2.63 6.12
N ARG A 219 21.89 -3.06 7.00
CA ARG A 219 23.23 -3.51 6.64
C ARG A 219 23.41 -4.96 7.05
N LYS A 220 24.00 -5.77 6.17
CA LYS A 220 24.38 -7.14 6.50
C LYS A 220 25.68 -7.13 7.33
N VAL A 221 25.64 -7.64 8.55
CA VAL A 221 26.76 -7.72 9.49
C VAL A 221 26.79 -9.13 10.06
N ASN A 222 27.91 -9.85 9.90
CA ASN A 222 28.08 -11.24 10.36
C ASN A 222 26.98 -12.21 9.88
N GLY A 223 26.41 -11.97 8.70
CA GLY A 223 25.33 -12.78 8.14
C GLY A 223 23.93 -12.26 8.43
N ASP A 224 23.76 -11.39 9.43
CA ASP A 224 22.47 -10.87 9.87
C ASP A 224 22.19 -9.46 9.35
N TRP A 225 20.92 -9.15 9.09
CA TRP A 225 20.48 -7.81 8.71
C TRP A 225 20.19 -6.95 9.93
N VAL A 226 21.01 -5.92 10.14
CA VAL A 226 20.82 -4.93 11.22
C VAL A 226 20.33 -3.61 10.65
N ARG A 227 19.42 -2.95 11.36
CA ARG A 227 18.99 -1.59 11.01
C ARG A 227 20.13 -0.63 11.35
N ALA A 228 20.56 0.16 10.36
CA ALA A 228 21.68 1.11 10.43
C ALA A 228 21.21 2.56 10.58
#